data_AF-A0A0B7IRU7-F1
#
_entry.id   AF-A0A0B7IRU7-F1
#
_cell.length_a   1.000
_cell.length_b   1.000
_cell.length_c   1.000
_cell.angle_alpha   90.00
_cell.angle_beta   90.00
_cell.angle_gamma   90.00
#
_symmetry.space_group_name_H-M   'P 1'
#
loop_
_entity.id
_entity.type
_entity.pdbx_description
1 polymer ?
#
loop_
_entity_poly.entity_id
_entity_poly.type
_entity_poly.pdbx_seq_one_letter_code
_entity_poly.pdbx_strand_id
1 'polypeptide(L)' 'MKNLKVHPRMKELYKFFKFNGKVEDIKDYDDAHLNIFSKEILKMIEEGKSGWEDLLPEGVAQIITEKGLFGYKKGLS' A
#
# COMPACT_ATOMS: atom_id res chain seq x y z
N MET A 1 -14.67 -11.79 12.69
CA MET A 1 -15.12 -10.93 11.57
C MET A 1 -15.53 -9.58 12.14
N LYS A 2 -14.58 -8.70 12.48
CA LYS A 2 -14.95 -7.46 13.17
C LYS A 2 -15.31 -6.31 12.22
N ASN A 3 -14.79 -6.28 10.98
CA ASN A 3 -14.85 -5.06 10.16
C ASN A 3 -15.44 -5.20 8.75
N LEU A 4 -15.68 -6.41 8.22
CA LEU A 4 -16.20 -6.59 6.86
C LEU A 4 -17.74 -6.65 6.83
N LYS A 5 -18.36 -5.61 6.27
CA LYS A 5 -19.81 -5.57 6.02
C LYS A 5 -20.11 -6.15 4.64
N VAL A 6 -20.60 -7.39 4.60
CA VAL A 6 -21.04 -8.05 3.35
C VAL A 6 -22.56 -8.11 3.28
N HIS A 7 -23.10 -7.99 2.06
CA HIS A 7 -24.51 -8.20 1.81
C HIS A 7 -24.92 -9.62 2.26
N PRO A 8 -26.12 -9.83 2.87
CA PRO A 8 -26.52 -11.13 3.42
C PRO A 8 -26.37 -12.31 2.44
N ARG A 9 -26.62 -12.09 1.15
CA ARG A 9 -26.48 -13.12 0.09
C ARG A 9 -25.04 -13.55 -0.18
N MET A 10 -24.04 -12.76 0.20
CA MET A 10 -22.61 -13.08 0.00
C MET A 10 -21.94 -13.65 1.25
N LYS A 11 -22.66 -13.73 2.38
CA LYS A 11 -22.10 -14.17 3.66
C LYS A 11 -21.58 -15.61 3.60
N GLU A 12 -22.36 -16.51 3.00
CA GLU A 12 -21.96 -17.92 2.87
C GLU A 12 -20.82 -18.11 1.87
N LEU A 13 -20.82 -17.33 0.78
CA LEU A 13 -19.71 -17.33 -0.19
C LEU A 13 -18.40 -16.87 0.45
N TYR A 14 -18.44 -15.81 1.27
CA TYR A 14 -17.27 -15.32 1.98
C TYR A 14 -16.75 -16.32 3.03
N LYS A 15 -17.66 -16.97 3.78
CA LYS A 15 -17.27 -18.05 4.71
C LYS A 15 -16.59 -19.20 3.99
N PHE A 16 -17.10 -19.60 2.82
CA PHE A 16 -16.50 -20.65 2.01
C PHE A 16 -15.05 -20.31 1.62
N PHE A 17 -14.79 -19.10 1.12
CA PHE A 17 -13.43 -18.69 0.77
C PHE A 17 -12.50 -18.59 1.98
N LYS A 18 -12.99 -18.11 3.12
CA LYS A 18 -12.20 -18.04 4.36
C LYS A 18 -11.86 -19.42 4.91
N PHE A 19 -12.83 -20.34 4.94
CA PHE A 19 -12.62 -21.71 5.41
C PHE A 19 -11.63 -22.48 4.54
N ASN A 20 -11.64 -22.22 3.23
CA ASN A 20 -10.75 -22.85 2.27
C ASN A 20 -9.36 -22.18 2.17
N GLY A 21 -9.02 -21.27 3.08
CA GLY A 21 -7.73 -20.57 3.09
C GLY A 21 -7.49 -19.67 1.87
N LYS A 22 -8.55 -19.27 1.16
CA LYS A 22 -8.47 -18.34 0.02
C LYS A 22 -8.59 -16.88 0.45
N VAL A 23 -9.02 -16.64 1.69
CA VAL A 23 -9.12 -15.32 2.32
C VAL A 23 -8.59 -15.40 3.74
N GLU A 24 -7.62 -14.55 4.08
CA GLU A 24 -7.06 -14.43 5.41
C GLU A 24 -7.19 -12.99 5.93
N ASP A 25 -7.38 -12.84 7.25
CA ASP A 25 -7.38 -11.51 7.87
C ASP A 25 -5.93 -11.06 8.06
N ILE A 26 -5.60 -9.83 7.67
CA ILE A 26 -4.31 -9.22 8.01
C ILE A 26 -4.38 -8.83 9.50
N LYS A 27 -3.58 -9.47 10.35
CA LYS A 27 -3.62 -9.27 11.81
C LYS A 27 -2.51 -8.35 12.31
N ASP A 28 -1.35 -8.38 11.66
CA ASP A 28 -0.14 -7.68 12.07
C ASP A 28 0.19 -6.58 11.06
N TYR A 29 -0.74 -5.65 10.87
CA TYR A 29 -0.48 -4.44 10.10
C TYR A 29 -0.24 -3.27 11.04
N ASP A 30 0.63 -2.36 10.62
CA ASP A 30 0.94 -1.14 11.35
C ASP A 30 0.02 -0.02 10.85
N ASP A 31 -0.83 0.49 11.75
CA ASP A 31 -1.76 1.60 11.47
C ASP A 31 -1.02 2.85 10.96
N ALA A 32 0.24 3.07 11.35
CA ALA A 32 1.04 4.20 10.87
C ALA A 32 1.26 4.14 9.35
N HIS A 33 1.37 2.94 8.78
CA HIS A 33 1.52 2.73 7.33
C HIS A 33 0.20 2.88 6.56
N LEU A 34 -0.96 2.85 7.22
CA LEU A 34 -2.25 3.05 6.55
C LEU A 34 -2.53 4.51 6.15
N ASN A 35 -1.84 5.46 6.77
CA ASN A 35 -1.98 6.89 6.48
C ASN A 35 -1.14 7.35 5.27
N ILE A 36 -0.36 6.43 4.68
CA ILE A 36 0.46 6.72 3.51
C ILE A 36 -0.46 6.86 2.28
N PHE A 37 -0.71 8.08 1.85
CA PHE A 37 -1.48 8.35 0.63
C PHE A 37 -0.61 8.09 -0.61
N SER A 38 -0.62 6.86 -1.09
CA SER A 38 0.20 6.46 -2.25
C SER A 38 0.01 7.37 -3.47
N LYS A 39 -1.20 7.90 -3.68
CA LYS A 39 -1.49 8.83 -4.78
C LYS A 39 -0.65 10.11 -4.71
N GLU A 40 -0.45 10.65 -3.50
CA GLU A 40 0.31 11.88 -3.29
C GLU A 40 1.80 11.62 -3.50
N ILE A 41 2.33 10.56 -2.89
CA ILE A 41 3.75 10.18 -3.02
C ILE A 41 4.09 9.86 -4.47
N LEU A 42 3.27 9.07 -5.17
CA LEU A 42 3.50 8.76 -6.58
C LEU A 42 3.53 10.03 -7.45
N LYS A 43 2.64 10.99 -7.18
CA LYS A 43 2.64 12.28 -7.88
C LYS A 43 3.90 13.09 -7.57
N MET A 44 4.35 13.12 -6.32
CA MET A 44 5.59 13.80 -5.93
C MET A 44 6.81 13.20 -6.63
N ILE A 45 6.89 11.87 -6.71
CA ILE A 45 7.97 11.15 -7.41
C ILE A 45 7.98 11.51 -8.90
N GLU A 46 6.83 11.46 -9.56
CA GLU A 46 6.71 11.76 -11.00
C GLU A 46 7.04 13.23 -11.32
N GLU A 47 6.63 14.15 -10.45
CA GLU A 47 6.91 15.59 -10.55
C GLU A 47 8.33 15.97 -10.11
N GLY A 48 9.11 15.04 -9.57
CA GLY A 48 10.46 15.29 -9.05
C GLY A 48 10.50 16.19 -7.81
N LYS A 49 9.41 16.21 -7.02
CA LYS A 49 9.32 16.94 -5.76
C LYS A 49 10.05 16.17 -4.65
N SER A 50 10.64 16.88 -3.70
CA SER A 50 11.29 16.31 -2.52
C SER A 50 10.34 16.19 -1.33
N GLY A 51 10.71 15.37 -0.34
CA GLY A 51 10.01 15.24 0.96
C GLY A 51 9.01 14.09 1.01
N TRP A 52 8.84 13.34 -0.09
CA TRP A 52 8.05 12.10 -0.08
C TRP A 52 8.83 10.94 0.54
N GLU A 53 10.16 11.06 0.60
CA GLU A 53 11.06 10.07 1.18
C GLU A 53 10.78 9.87 2.67
N ASP A 54 10.49 10.96 3.40
CA ASP A 54 10.18 10.96 4.84
C ASP A 54 8.79 10.40 5.16
N LEU A 55 7.92 10.27 4.14
CA LEU A 55 6.56 9.72 4.28
C LEU A 55 6.52 8.21 4.09
N LEU A 56 7.66 7.60 3.78
CA LEU A 56 7.77 6.17 3.50
C LEU A 56 8.43 5.43 4.66
N PRO A 57 8.12 4.13 4.81
CA PRO A 57 8.86 3.27 5.72
C PRO A 57 10.34 3.23 5.37
N GLU A 58 11.16 2.95 6.38
CA GLU A 58 12.62 2.85 6.23
C GLU A 58 13.02 1.93 5.06
N GLY A 59 13.97 2.37 4.25
CA GLY A 59 14.49 1.63 3.10
C GLY A 59 13.62 1.66 1.83
N VAL A 60 12.35 2.06 1.89
CA VAL A 60 11.49 2.09 0.69
C VAL A 60 11.92 3.19 -0.29
N ALA A 61 12.27 4.38 0.21
CA ALA A 61 12.79 5.47 -0.62
C ALA A 61 14.07 5.08 -1.37
N GLN A 62 14.97 4.35 -0.70
CA GLN A 62 16.19 3.81 -1.32
C GLN A 62 15.86 2.87 -2.48
N ILE A 63 14.94 1.93 -2.28
CA ILE A 63 14.54 0.98 -3.34
C ILE A 63 13.97 1.71 -4.56
N ILE A 64 13.13 2.73 -4.34
CA ILE A 64 12.52 3.52 -5.42
C ILE A 64 13.58 4.27 -6.23
N THR A 65 14.52 4.92 -5.56
CA THR A 65 15.57 5.73 -6.21
C THR A 65 16.60 4.88 -6.93
N GLU A 66 17.07 3.78 -6.32
CA GLU A 66 18.05 2.86 -6.93
C GLU A 66 17.52 2.19 -8.19
N LYS A 67 16.23 1.81 -8.19
CA LYS A 67 15.59 1.09 -9.30
C LYS A 67 14.88 2.00 -10.30
N GLY A 68 14.82 3.32 -10.05
CA GLY A 68 14.11 4.26 -10.92
C GLY A 68 12.61 3.95 -11.04
N LEU A 69 11.96 3.56 -9.95
CA LEU A 69 10.56 3.15 -9.95
C LEU A 69 9.62 4.36 -10.01
N PHE A 70 8.38 4.09 -10.43
CA PHE A 70 7.27 5.06 -10.38
C PHE A 70 7.53 6.39 -11.10
N GLY A 71 8.35 6.36 -12.16
CA GLY A 71 8.69 7.56 -12.93
C GLY A 71 9.76 8.44 -12.28
N TYR A 72 10.47 7.94 -11.25
CA TYR A 72 11.58 8.65 -10.62
C TYR A 72 12.66 8.99 -11.66
N LYS A 73 12.82 10.29 -11.93
CA LYS A 73 13.86 10.81 -12.80
C LYS A 73 15.09 11.07 -11.96
N LYS A 74 16.03 10.11 -11.96
CA LYS A 74 17.37 10.32 -11.41
C LYS A 74 17.92 11.59 -12.05
N GLY A 75 18.34 12.56 -11.24
CA GLY A 75 18.72 13.89 -11.70
C GLY A 75 19.56 13.82 -12.98
N LEU A 76 18.94 14.21 -14.09
CA LEU A 76 19.66 14.65 -15.27
C LEU A 76 20.23 16.03 -14.88
N SER A 77 21.45 16.01 -14.34
CA SER A 77 22.39 17.13 -14.48
C SER A 77 23.19 16.93 -15.75
#